data_AF-A0A084IH44-F1
#
_entry.id   AF-A0A084IH44-F1
#
_cell.length_a   1.000
_cell.length_b   1.000
_cell.length_c   1.000
_cell.angle_alpha   90.00
_cell.angle_beta   90.00
_cell.angle_gamma   90.00
#
_symmetry.space_group_name_H-M   'P 1'
#
loop_
_entity.id
_entity.type
_entity.pdbx_description
1 polymer ?
#
loop_
_entity_poly.entity_id
_entity_poly.type
_entity_poly.pdbx_seq_one_letter_code
_entity_poly.pdbx_strand_id
1 'polypeptide(L)'
;MSLRRRIPVTVCPPVIALVVLISGGSALAASAPAPFRIAAEHAGYAAKADKLETIQTHLHHVLNCLEGPPGRDSQAAAGDPCHGKAALDALPHHSANRVRARKAIKAARIAVTLHDEPPAHYLAQAVQAMLTEDL
;
A
#
# COMPACT_ATOMS: atom_id res chain seq x y z
N MET A 1 -67.52 44.67 26.72
CA MET A 1 -67.00 44.87 25.34
C MET A 1 -65.99 43.78 25.03
N SER A 2 -66.39 42.81 24.20
CA SER A 2 -65.58 41.66 23.78
C SER A 2 -65.03 41.93 22.38
N LEU A 3 -63.71 42.06 22.24
CA LEU A 3 -63.06 42.07 20.93
C LEU A 3 -62.40 40.71 20.70
N ARG A 4 -63.07 39.86 19.91
CA ARG A 4 -62.48 38.67 19.31
C ARG A 4 -61.46 39.11 18.25
N ARG A 5 -60.16 38.99 18.54
CA ARG A 5 -59.10 39.09 17.53
C ARG A 5 -59.02 37.76 16.77
N ARG A 6 -59.22 37.82 15.45
CA ARG A 6 -58.97 36.70 14.53
C ARG A 6 -57.45 36.60 14.30
N ILE A 7 -56.87 35.44 14.57
CA ILE A 7 -55.46 35.15 14.25
C ILE A 7 -55.44 34.48 12.87
N PRO A 8 -54.59 34.93 11.93
CA PRO A 8 -54.49 34.36 10.59
C PRO A 8 -53.81 32.98 10.64
N VAL A 9 -54.41 32.00 9.96
CA VAL A 9 -53.83 30.68 9.74
C VAL A 9 -52.74 30.83 8.66
N THR A 10 -51.49 30.88 9.09
CA THR A 10 -50.33 30.81 8.20
C THR A 10 -50.13 29.35 7.77
N VAL A 11 -50.39 29.07 6.49
CA VAL A 11 -50.15 27.76 5.87
C VAL A 11 -48.65 27.61 5.64
N CYS A 12 -48.02 26.69 6.35
CA CYS A 12 -46.62 26.32 6.18
C CYS A 12 -46.51 25.36 4.98
N PRO A 13 -45.73 25.65 3.93
CA PRO A 13 -45.52 24.69 2.85
C PRO A 13 -44.68 23.51 3.36
N PRO A 14 -44.90 22.27 2.88
CA PRO A 14 -44.12 21.12 3.29
C PRO A 14 -42.68 21.29 2.78
N VAL A 15 -41.74 21.36 3.72
CA VAL A 15 -40.30 21.22 3.44
C VAL A 15 -40.10 19.81 2.91
N ILE A 16 -39.94 19.66 1.59
CA ILE A 16 -39.49 18.42 0.96
C ILE A 16 -38.00 18.30 1.32
N ALA A 17 -37.72 17.61 2.43
CA ALA A 17 -36.38 17.21 2.79
C ALA A 17 -35.93 16.12 1.81
N LEU A 18 -35.18 16.51 0.79
CA LEU A 18 -34.45 15.60 -0.09
C LEU A 18 -33.35 14.94 0.74
N VAL A 19 -33.66 13.77 1.31
CA VAL A 19 -32.65 12.89 1.92
C VAL A 19 -31.79 12.34 0.78
N VAL A 20 -30.68 13.01 0.52
CA VAL A 20 -29.60 12.46 -0.31
C VAL A 20 -29.02 11.29 0.48
N LEU A 21 -29.49 10.09 0.17
CA LEU A 21 -28.82 8.85 0.53
C LEU A 21 -27.44 8.90 -0.14
N ILE A 22 -26.44 9.34 0.61
CA ILE A 22 -25.04 9.18 0.24
C ILE A 22 -24.81 7.67 0.33
N SER A 23 -25.00 6.99 -0.79
CA SER A 23 -24.52 5.63 -1.00
C SER A 23 -23.00 5.69 -0.88
N GLY A 24 -22.50 5.57 0.35
CA GLY A 24 -21.10 5.32 0.63
C GLY A 24 -20.78 4.00 -0.04
N GLY A 25 -20.27 4.08 -1.28
CA GLY A 25 -19.76 2.91 -1.98
C GLY A 25 -18.69 2.31 -1.09
N SER A 26 -18.99 1.15 -0.49
CA SER A 26 -17.97 0.31 0.10
C SER A 26 -17.03 -0.07 -1.03
N ALA A 27 -15.93 0.67 -1.18
CA ALA A 27 -14.82 0.23 -2.00
C ALA A 27 -14.35 -1.07 -1.36
N LEU A 28 -14.79 -2.20 -1.91
CA LEU A 28 -14.19 -3.50 -1.66
C LEU A 28 -12.69 -3.30 -1.90
N ALA A 29 -11.90 -3.31 -0.82
CA ALA A 29 -10.46 -3.19 -0.93
C ALA A 29 -9.98 -4.34 -1.80
N ALA A 30 -9.62 -4.03 -3.06
CA ALA A 30 -9.07 -5.02 -3.96
C ALA A 30 -7.79 -5.56 -3.30
N SER A 31 -7.75 -6.87 -3.07
CA SER A 31 -6.59 -7.55 -2.51
C SER A 31 -5.34 -7.18 -3.33
N ALA A 32 -4.24 -6.85 -2.65
CA ALA A 32 -2.99 -6.51 -3.32
C ALA A 32 -2.56 -7.65 -4.29
N PRO A 33 -1.97 -7.32 -5.45
CA PRO A 33 -1.58 -8.32 -6.43
C PRO A 33 -0.49 -9.25 -5.85
N ALA A 34 -0.46 -10.51 -6.31
CA ALA A 34 0.43 -11.53 -5.75
C ALA A 34 1.91 -11.11 -5.64
N PRO A 35 2.54 -10.44 -6.64
CA PRO A 35 3.93 -10.01 -6.51
C PRO A 35 4.16 -9.00 -5.38
N PHE A 36 3.18 -8.15 -5.09
CA PHE A 36 3.26 -7.21 -3.97
C PHE A 36 3.21 -7.94 -2.63
N ARG A 37 2.35 -8.94 -2.50
CA ARG A 37 2.25 -9.75 -1.27
C ARG A 37 3.49 -10.62 -1.05
N ILE A 38 4.04 -11.22 -2.11
CA ILE A 38 5.29 -11.99 -2.05
C ILE A 38 6.47 -11.08 -1.70
N ALA A 39 6.52 -9.85 -2.24
CA ALA A 39 7.51 -8.86 -1.83
C ALA A 39 7.38 -8.52 -0.33
N ALA A 40 6.17 -8.34 0.19
CA ALA A 40 5.95 -8.10 1.62
C ALA A 40 6.41 -9.27 2.49
N GLU A 41 6.16 -10.50 2.04
CA GLU A 41 6.64 -11.73 2.70
C GLU A 41 8.17 -11.77 2.80
N HIS A 42 8.86 -11.56 1.68
CA HIS A 42 10.33 -11.52 1.66
C HIS A 42 10.91 -10.35 2.47
N ALA A 43 10.24 -9.19 2.47
CA ALA A 43 10.63 -8.09 3.36
C ALA A 43 10.53 -8.50 4.84
N GLY A 44 9.51 -9.29 5.21
CA GLY A 44 9.39 -9.86 6.55
C GLY A 44 10.47 -10.87 6.89
N TYR A 45 10.96 -11.65 5.91
CA TYR A 45 12.12 -12.52 6.12
C TYR A 45 13.42 -11.72 6.28
N ALA A 46 13.62 -10.69 5.47
CA ALA A 46 14.76 -9.78 5.63
C ALA A 46 14.75 -9.10 7.00
N ALA A 47 13.60 -8.62 7.47
CA ALA A 47 13.44 -7.96 8.76
C ALA A 47 13.63 -8.88 9.98
N LYS A 48 13.67 -10.20 9.78
CA LYS A 48 13.89 -11.21 10.85
C LYS A 48 15.24 -11.91 10.74
N ALA A 49 16.05 -11.58 9.73
CA ALA A 49 17.33 -12.22 9.50
C ALA A 49 18.43 -11.55 10.33
N ASP A 50 19.34 -12.36 10.90
CA ASP A 50 20.44 -11.89 11.75
C ASP A 50 21.80 -11.81 11.00
N LYS A 51 21.79 -12.02 9.68
CA LYS A 51 22.99 -12.02 8.84
C LYS A 51 22.78 -11.11 7.65
N LEU A 52 23.78 -10.25 7.38
CA LEU A 52 23.77 -9.30 6.27
C LEU A 52 23.44 -9.98 4.92
N GLU A 53 24.11 -11.08 4.60
CA GLU A 53 23.90 -11.81 3.33
C GLU A 53 22.45 -12.30 3.18
N THR A 54 21.84 -12.77 4.26
CA THR A 54 20.45 -13.23 4.28
C THR A 54 19.47 -12.06 4.12
N ILE A 55 19.73 -10.94 4.80
CA ILE A 55 18.96 -9.70 4.65
C ILE A 55 18.99 -9.25 3.19
N GLN A 56 20.17 -9.15 2.59
CA GLN A 56 20.37 -8.71 1.21
C GLN A 56 19.69 -9.64 0.21
N THR A 57 19.83 -10.96 0.38
CA THR A 57 19.17 -11.97 -0.48
C THR A 57 17.66 -11.76 -0.51
N HIS A 58 17.04 -11.64 0.67
CA HIS A 58 15.60 -11.40 0.75
C HIS A 58 15.19 -10.03 0.20
N LEU A 59 16.00 -8.99 0.37
CA LEU A 59 15.74 -7.69 -0.25
C LEU A 59 15.90 -7.69 -1.77
N HIS A 60 16.78 -8.52 -2.33
CA HIS A 60 16.82 -8.74 -3.78
C HIS A 60 15.55 -9.40 -4.29
N HIS A 61 14.99 -10.37 -3.56
CA HIS A 61 13.67 -10.93 -3.90
C HIS A 61 12.57 -9.85 -3.88
N VAL A 62 12.61 -8.93 -2.91
CA VAL A 62 11.69 -7.78 -2.87
C VAL A 62 11.82 -6.95 -4.14
N LEU A 63 13.03 -6.57 -4.54
CA LEU A 63 13.29 -5.78 -5.76
C LEU A 63 12.77 -6.50 -7.01
N ASN A 64 13.10 -7.78 -7.15
CA ASN A 64 12.68 -8.62 -8.29
C ASN A 64 11.14 -8.69 -8.38
N CYS A 65 10.44 -8.86 -7.26
CA CYS A 65 8.99 -8.91 -7.22
C CYS A 65 8.29 -7.57 -7.46
N LEU A 66 8.90 -6.47 -7.01
CA LEU A 66 8.29 -5.14 -7.17
C LEU A 66 8.51 -4.60 -8.59
N GLU A 67 9.70 -4.79 -9.16
CA GLU A 67 10.10 -4.22 -10.45
C GLU A 67 10.02 -5.19 -11.63
N GLY A 68 10.06 -6.50 -11.40
CA GLY A 68 10.15 -7.53 -12.43
C GLY A 68 11.51 -7.59 -13.14
N PRO A 69 11.69 -8.48 -14.14
CA PRO A 69 12.94 -8.63 -14.89
C PRO A 69 13.48 -7.36 -15.58
N PRO A 70 12.66 -6.46 -16.15
CA PRO A 70 13.17 -5.22 -16.74
C PRO A 70 13.45 -4.12 -15.70
N GLY A 71 13.19 -4.39 -14.42
CA GLY A 71 13.45 -3.48 -13.31
C GLY A 71 14.92 -3.10 -13.19
N ARG A 72 15.20 -1.83 -12.86
CA ARG A 72 16.58 -1.34 -12.77
C ARG A 72 17.39 -2.07 -11.71
N ASP A 73 16.78 -2.41 -10.58
CA ASP A 73 17.47 -3.04 -9.45
C ASP A 73 17.20 -4.55 -9.38
N SER A 74 16.53 -5.09 -10.40
CA SER A 74 16.25 -6.51 -10.52
C SER A 74 17.54 -7.28 -10.79
N GLN A 75 17.76 -8.35 -10.03
CA GLN A 75 18.96 -9.18 -10.12
C GLN A 75 18.58 -10.64 -10.31
N ALA A 76 18.74 -11.14 -11.54
CA ALA A 76 18.42 -12.53 -11.88
C ALA A 76 19.21 -13.55 -11.04
N ALA A 77 20.46 -13.23 -10.67
CA ALA A 77 21.30 -14.10 -9.86
C ALA A 77 20.77 -14.34 -8.44
N ALA A 78 19.92 -13.44 -7.92
CA ALA A 78 19.28 -13.62 -6.63
C ALA A 78 18.04 -14.54 -6.68
N GLY A 79 17.59 -14.93 -7.88
CA GLY A 79 16.36 -15.69 -8.07
C GLY A 79 15.10 -14.81 -8.12
N ASP A 80 14.08 -15.27 -8.84
CA ASP A 80 12.83 -14.52 -9.07
C ASP A 80 11.62 -15.30 -8.52
N PRO A 81 11.26 -15.08 -7.24
CA PRO A 81 10.12 -15.76 -6.62
C PRO A 81 8.77 -15.31 -7.19
N CYS A 82 8.74 -14.23 -7.97
CA CYS A 82 7.52 -13.73 -8.59
C CYS A 82 7.34 -14.20 -10.04
N HIS A 83 8.23 -15.09 -10.52
CA HIS A 83 8.12 -15.75 -11.83
C HIS A 83 7.91 -14.76 -12.98
N GLY A 84 8.71 -13.70 -13.01
CA GLY A 84 8.72 -12.65 -14.03
C GLY A 84 7.62 -11.60 -13.88
N LYS A 85 6.78 -11.69 -12.86
CA LYS A 85 5.69 -10.72 -12.63
C LYS A 85 6.16 -9.56 -11.77
N ALA A 86 5.79 -8.34 -12.14
CA ALA A 86 6.09 -7.13 -11.38
C ALA A 86 4.85 -6.59 -10.66
N ALA A 87 5.01 -6.22 -9.38
CA ALA A 87 3.95 -5.52 -8.64
C ALA A 87 3.63 -4.16 -9.28
N LEU A 88 4.65 -3.44 -9.76
CA LEU A 88 4.46 -2.15 -10.43
C LEU A 88 3.70 -2.26 -11.76
N ASP A 89 3.59 -3.43 -12.39
CA ASP A 89 2.75 -3.59 -13.59
C ASP A 89 1.29 -3.84 -13.23
N ALA A 90 1.04 -4.54 -12.11
CA ALA A 90 -0.30 -4.90 -11.66
C ALA A 90 -0.99 -3.81 -10.81
N LEU A 91 -0.23 -2.91 -10.18
CA LEU A 91 -0.77 -1.89 -9.29
C LEU A 91 -1.29 -0.65 -10.04
N PRO A 92 -2.49 -0.13 -9.72
CA PRO A 92 -3.00 1.10 -10.32
C PRO A 92 -2.04 2.28 -10.13
N HIS A 93 -1.88 3.12 -11.16
CA HIS A 93 -0.88 4.20 -11.23
C HIS A 93 -0.86 5.15 -10.01
N HIS A 94 -2.04 5.45 -9.47
CA HIS A 94 -2.23 6.37 -8.34
C HIS A 94 -2.63 5.67 -7.04
N SER A 95 -2.49 4.34 -6.96
CA SER A 95 -2.79 3.61 -5.72
C SER A 95 -1.75 3.87 -4.63
N ALA A 96 -2.20 3.84 -3.36
CA ALA A 96 -1.34 3.90 -2.19
C ALA A 96 -0.27 2.79 -2.23
N ASN A 97 -0.66 1.57 -2.60
CA ASN A 97 0.27 0.45 -2.74
C ASN A 97 1.35 0.68 -3.79
N ARG A 98 1.06 1.39 -4.90
CA ARG A 98 2.11 1.75 -5.86
C ARG A 98 3.07 2.81 -5.30
N VAL A 99 2.57 3.73 -4.49
CA VAL A 99 3.44 4.69 -3.77
C VAL A 99 4.34 3.97 -2.77
N ARG A 100 3.77 3.05 -1.98
CA ARG A 100 4.51 2.20 -1.04
C ARG A 100 5.57 1.35 -1.74
N ALA A 101 5.22 0.64 -2.81
CA ALA A 101 6.14 -0.15 -3.61
C ALA A 101 7.35 0.68 -4.08
N ARG A 102 7.12 1.90 -4.58
CA ARG A 102 8.22 2.79 -5.02
C ARG A 102 9.12 3.24 -3.87
N LYS A 103 8.57 3.47 -2.68
CA LYS A 103 9.38 3.82 -1.50
C LYS A 103 10.16 2.61 -1.00
N ALA A 104 9.53 1.43 -0.98
CA ALA A 104 10.16 0.15 -0.63
C ALA A 104 11.34 -0.16 -1.57
N ILE A 105 11.18 0.00 -2.89
CA ILE A 105 12.28 -0.15 -3.87
C ILE A 105 13.47 0.74 -3.51
N LYS A 106 13.23 2.02 -3.21
CA LYS A 106 14.33 2.96 -2.86
C LYS A 106 15.07 2.52 -1.60
N ALA A 107 14.35 2.10 -0.57
CA ALA A 107 14.96 1.65 0.67
C ALA A 107 15.71 0.31 0.50
N ALA A 108 15.09 -0.66 -0.19
CA ALA A 108 15.70 -1.95 -0.49
C ALA A 108 16.97 -1.80 -1.32
N ARG A 109 16.98 -0.90 -2.33
CA ARG A 109 18.17 -0.59 -3.12
C ARG A 109 19.34 -0.12 -2.26
N ILE A 110 19.09 0.77 -1.30
CA ILE A 110 20.14 1.25 -0.41
C ILE A 110 20.64 0.10 0.45
N ALA A 111 19.72 -0.66 1.04
CA ALA A 111 20.03 -1.76 1.95
C ALA A 111 20.87 -2.87 1.31
N VAL A 112 20.60 -3.23 0.04
CA VAL A 112 21.39 -4.25 -0.68
C VAL A 112 22.82 -3.82 -1.00
N THR A 113 23.16 -2.54 -0.82
CA THR A 113 24.53 -2.01 -1.00
C THR A 113 25.27 -1.77 0.31
N LEU A 114 24.63 -1.97 1.47
CA LEU A 114 25.27 -1.77 2.76
C LEU A 114 26.23 -2.92 3.09
N HIS A 115 27.32 -2.60 3.78
CA HIS A 115 28.33 -3.57 4.22
C HIS A 115 28.22 -3.92 5.71
N ASP A 116 27.37 -3.21 6.45
CA ASP A 116 27.11 -3.43 7.87
C ASP A 116 25.70 -3.97 8.07
N GLU A 117 25.58 -4.99 8.91
CA GLU A 117 24.32 -5.67 9.20
C GLU A 117 23.27 -4.74 9.85
N PRO A 118 23.55 -3.99 10.94
CA PRO A 118 22.52 -3.22 11.63
C PRO A 118 21.78 -2.20 10.76
N PRO A 119 22.44 -1.37 9.92
CA PRO A 119 21.71 -0.43 9.06
C PRO A 119 20.93 -1.15 7.94
N ALA A 120 21.41 -2.30 7.45
CA ALA A 120 20.65 -3.10 6.49
C ALA A 120 19.38 -3.68 7.14
N HIS A 121 19.47 -4.13 8.39
CA HIS A 121 18.34 -4.63 9.16
C HIS A 121 17.28 -3.57 9.40
N TYR A 122 17.66 -2.35 9.81
CA TYR A 122 16.72 -1.24 9.98
C TYR A 122 15.98 -0.89 8.68
N LEU A 123 16.69 -0.87 7.54
CA LEU A 123 16.04 -0.64 6.26
C LEU A 123 15.14 -1.81 5.85
N ALA A 124 15.49 -3.05 6.18
CA ALA A 124 14.63 -4.20 5.94
C ALA A 124 13.31 -4.11 6.73
N GLN A 125 13.37 -3.70 8.00
CA GLN A 125 12.17 -3.42 8.81
C GLN A 125 11.33 -2.30 8.21
N ALA A 126 11.95 -1.22 7.72
CA ALA A 126 11.24 -0.14 7.05
C ALA A 126 10.57 -0.61 5.74
N VAL A 127 11.25 -1.44 4.94
CA VAL A 127 10.70 -2.06 3.73
C VAL A 127 9.50 -2.94 4.07
N GLN A 128 9.60 -3.77 5.11
CA GLN A 128 8.47 -4.58 5.57
C GLN A 128 7.28 -3.68 5.95
N ALA A 129 7.49 -2.71 6.83
CA ALA A 129 6.45 -1.80 7.29
C ALA A 129 5.76 -1.11 6.11
N MET A 130 6.53 -0.60 5.14
CA MET A 130 5.98 0.03 3.94
C MET A 130 5.10 -0.89 3.10
N LEU A 131 5.39 -2.19 3.06
CA LEU A 131 4.65 -3.15 2.24
C LEU A 131 3.46 -3.78 2.99
N THR A 132 3.42 -3.71 4.32
CA THR A 132 2.38 -4.37 5.13
C THR A 132 1.36 -3.41 5.76
N GLU A 133 1.48 -2.10 5.62
CA GLU A 133 0.57 -1.15 6.30
C GLU A 133 -0.93 -1.43 6.08
N ASP A 134 -1.30 -1.94 4.89
CA ASP A 134 -2.70 -2.21 4.51
C ASP A 134 -2.90 -3.65 4.00
N LEU A 135 -2.01 -4.59 4.37
CA LEU A 135 -2.14 -6.00 3.99
C LEU A 135 -2.93 -6.82 5.01
#